data_AF-A0AAV6XTR4-F1
#
_entry.id   AF-A0AAV6XTR4-F1
#
_cell.length_a   1.000
_cell.length_b   1.000
_cell.length_c   1.000
_cell.angle_alpha   90.00
_cell.angle_beta   90.00
_cell.angle_gamma   90.00
#
_symmetry.space_group_name_H-M   'P 1'
#
loop_
_entity.id
_entity.type
_entity.pdbx_description
1 polymer ?
#
loop_
_entity_poly.entity_id
_entity_poly.type
_entity_poly.pdbx_seq_one_letter_code
_entity_poly.pdbx_strand_id
1 'polypeptide(L)'
;MEIQQFKQVQTNSMIRFLLIFLVIIHYSAHASSSYEQTDFVEKYIAKTYFEKYDSFVDSQFSFFIENEIPLGMSEMPRDNSNVMSILHRNIIGEGSHRRLSSSMRLKTQSELTEQSCEIIIIERLPNGVFADPFELQHLVHRGVFNDVAVFGDTNLELPSFRSNQSVVEIHMIYEDDSEINLDVPLHARYPPLGHGFSLVEFGQPDLFLCCCGLGGNSVNRSCLLMQTSEDKASSPVIWEIPCGIKEHAQVVSAVSFGFAVVAALLIVLASISYSDSTGFDKSKHS
;
A
#
# COMPACT_ATOMS: atom_id res chain seq x y z
N MET A 1 -13.88 -29.96 -66.06
CA MET A 1 -14.81 -29.18 -65.23
C MET A 1 -14.31 -28.97 -63.79
N GLU A 2 -13.32 -29.73 -63.30
CA GLU A 2 -12.80 -29.61 -61.92
C GLU A 2 -11.77 -28.50 -61.68
N ILE A 3 -10.98 -28.10 -62.69
CA ILE A 3 -9.91 -27.10 -62.52
C ILE A 3 -10.46 -25.69 -62.23
N GLN A 4 -11.65 -25.36 -62.75
CA GLN A 4 -12.29 -24.06 -62.48
C GLN A 4 -12.89 -23.98 -61.07
N GLN A 5 -13.42 -25.10 -60.53
CA GLN A 5 -13.91 -25.11 -59.15
C GLN A 5 -12.76 -24.98 -58.14
N PHE A 6 -11.61 -25.60 -58.40
CA PHE A 6 -10.44 -25.45 -57.51
C PHE A 6 -9.91 -24.01 -57.47
N LYS A 7 -9.81 -23.34 -58.63
CA LYS A 7 -9.44 -21.92 -58.69
C LYS A 7 -10.44 -21.02 -57.97
N GLN A 8 -11.73 -21.31 -58.08
CA GLN A 8 -12.78 -20.52 -57.43
C GLN A 8 -12.83 -20.67 -55.91
N VAL A 9 -12.52 -21.87 -55.40
CA VAL A 9 -12.38 -22.11 -53.95
C VAL A 9 -11.12 -21.42 -53.41
N GLN A 10 -10.03 -21.44 -54.16
CA GLN A 10 -8.77 -20.81 -53.77
C GLN A 10 -8.87 -19.27 -53.77
N THR A 11 -9.57 -18.68 -54.74
CA THR A 11 -9.83 -17.22 -54.76
C THR A 11 -10.77 -16.79 -53.64
N ASN A 12 -11.83 -17.55 -53.36
CA ASN A 12 -12.73 -17.26 -52.22
C ASN A 12 -12.03 -17.36 -50.87
N SER A 13 -11.07 -18.29 -50.71
CA SER A 13 -10.25 -18.40 -49.51
C SER A 13 -9.32 -17.19 -49.34
N MET A 14 -8.63 -16.78 -50.41
CA MET A 14 -7.75 -15.60 -50.39
C MET A 14 -8.51 -14.30 -50.07
N ILE A 15 -9.72 -14.13 -50.61
CA ILE A 15 -10.55 -12.95 -50.32
C ILE A 15 -10.97 -12.94 -48.84
N ARG A 16 -11.33 -14.09 -48.27
CA ARG A 16 -11.67 -14.18 -46.84
C ARG A 16 -10.48 -13.84 -45.93
N PHE A 17 -9.29 -14.32 -46.26
CA PHE A 17 -8.08 -13.95 -45.51
C PHE A 17 -7.76 -12.45 -45.63
N LEU A 18 -7.92 -11.87 -46.82
CA LEU A 18 -7.69 -10.44 -47.03
C LEU A 18 -8.68 -9.57 -46.22
N LEU A 19 -9.95 -9.97 -46.16
CA LEU A 19 -10.97 -9.28 -45.38
C LEU A 19 -10.70 -9.38 -43.87
N ILE A 20 -10.30 -10.55 -43.37
CA ILE A 20 -9.91 -10.71 -41.96
C ILE A 20 -8.69 -9.84 -41.65
N PHE A 21 -7.69 -9.81 -42.53
CA PHE A 21 -6.49 -9.01 -42.34
C PHE A 21 -6.80 -7.50 -42.35
N LEU A 22 -7.72 -7.06 -43.22
CA LEU A 22 -8.21 -5.68 -43.23
C LEU A 22 -9.00 -5.32 -41.98
N VAL A 23 -9.81 -6.24 -41.43
CA VAL A 23 -10.50 -6.03 -40.15
C VAL A 23 -9.51 -5.95 -39.00
N ILE A 24 -8.47 -6.79 -38.98
CA ILE A 24 -7.40 -6.71 -37.97
C ILE A 24 -6.64 -5.40 -38.09
N ILE A 25 -6.23 -4.98 -39.29
CA ILE A 25 -5.56 -3.68 -39.50
C ILE A 25 -6.48 -2.53 -39.09
N HIS A 26 -7.78 -2.59 -39.40
CA HIS A 26 -8.74 -1.56 -38.98
C HIS A 26 -8.88 -1.54 -37.46
N TYR A 27 -8.91 -2.69 -36.80
CA TYR A 27 -8.94 -2.81 -35.34
C TYR A 27 -7.65 -2.31 -34.69
N SER A 28 -6.48 -2.63 -35.26
CA SER A 28 -5.17 -2.17 -34.80
C SER A 28 -4.92 -0.67 -35.06
N ALA A 29 -5.46 -0.13 -36.15
CA ALA A 29 -5.44 1.30 -36.46
C ALA A 29 -6.41 2.09 -35.57
N HIS A 30 -7.58 1.51 -35.24
CA HIS A 30 -8.52 2.11 -34.28
C HIS A 30 -8.01 1.99 -32.83
N ALA A 31 -7.11 1.04 -32.55
CA ALA A 31 -6.38 0.94 -31.29
C ALA A 31 -5.14 1.86 -31.20
N SER A 32 -4.80 2.56 -32.29
CA SER A 32 -3.65 3.49 -32.36
C SER A 32 -4.11 4.90 -32.75
N SER A 33 -5.06 5.47 -32.01
CA SER A 33 -5.33 6.92 -32.07
C SER A 33 -6.24 7.38 -30.93
N SER A 34 -5.65 7.65 -29.77
CA SER A 34 -5.95 8.83 -28.96
C SER A 34 -5.06 8.81 -27.71
N TYR A 35 -3.83 9.32 -27.84
CA TYR A 35 -3.22 10.02 -26.72
C TYR A 35 -3.98 11.34 -26.58
N GLU A 36 -5.19 11.28 -26.01
CA GLU A 36 -5.76 12.44 -25.35
C GLU A 36 -5.08 12.51 -24.00
N GLN A 37 -4.16 13.47 -23.87
CA GLN A 37 -3.65 13.91 -22.60
C GLN A 37 -4.81 14.61 -21.88
N THR A 38 -5.64 13.82 -21.19
CA THR A 38 -6.63 14.33 -20.25
C THR A 38 -5.94 14.59 -18.93
N ASP A 39 -6.11 15.81 -18.42
CA ASP A 39 -5.55 16.34 -17.18
C ASP A 39 -6.25 15.70 -15.96
N PHE A 40 -6.21 14.36 -15.88
CA PHE A 40 -6.89 13.55 -14.87
C PHE A 40 -5.86 12.97 -13.91
N VAL A 41 -5.88 13.44 -12.66
CA VAL A 41 -5.34 12.64 -11.56
C VAL A 41 -6.31 11.47 -11.43
N GLU A 42 -5.86 10.25 -11.74
CA GLU A 42 -6.61 9.05 -11.38
C GLU A 42 -7.00 9.09 -9.91
N LYS A 43 -8.07 8.38 -9.54
CA LYS A 43 -8.61 8.36 -8.17
C LYS A 43 -7.51 8.27 -7.08
N TYR A 44 -6.42 7.56 -7.36
CA TYR A 44 -5.25 7.53 -6.50
C TYR A 44 -3.98 7.94 -7.26
N ILE A 45 -3.20 8.84 -6.67
CA ILE A 45 -1.92 9.31 -7.21
C ILE A 45 -0.89 8.18 -7.26
N ALA A 46 -0.80 7.41 -6.17
CA ALA A 46 0.13 6.31 -6.06
C ALA A 46 -0.16 5.20 -7.08
N LYS A 47 -1.43 4.97 -7.44
CA LYS A 47 -1.79 4.00 -8.49
C LYS A 47 -1.10 4.34 -9.81
N THR A 48 -1.17 5.60 -10.24
CA THR A 48 -0.52 6.06 -11.47
C THR A 48 1.00 5.86 -11.44
N TYR A 49 1.63 6.09 -10.27
CA TYR A 49 3.05 5.78 -10.10
C TYR A 49 3.33 4.28 -10.27
N PHE A 50 2.60 3.41 -9.58
CA PHE A 50 2.84 1.96 -9.64
C PHE A 50 2.43 1.29 -10.96
N GLU A 51 1.59 1.94 -11.77
CA GLU A 51 1.34 1.51 -13.16
C GLU A 51 2.51 1.83 -14.10
N LYS A 52 3.30 2.87 -13.77
CA LYS A 52 4.50 3.27 -14.52
C LYS A 52 5.78 2.59 -14.02
N TYR A 53 5.87 2.36 -12.71
CA TYR A 53 7.05 1.84 -12.03
C TYR A 53 6.71 0.56 -11.27
N ASP A 54 7.44 -0.53 -11.53
CA ASP A 54 7.19 -1.85 -10.91
C ASP A 54 7.45 -1.92 -9.40
N SER A 55 8.17 -0.95 -8.84
CA SER A 55 8.57 -0.92 -7.44
C SER A 55 8.71 0.50 -6.92
N PHE A 56 8.45 0.69 -5.63
CA PHE A 56 8.66 1.98 -4.98
C PHE A 56 10.14 2.31 -4.83
N VAL A 57 10.53 3.49 -5.32
CA VAL A 57 11.86 4.07 -5.12
C VAL A 57 11.67 5.52 -4.75
N ASP A 58 12.10 5.91 -3.55
CA ASP A 58 11.82 7.23 -2.97
C ASP A 58 12.20 8.40 -3.88
N SER A 59 13.39 8.37 -4.49
CA SER A 59 13.85 9.43 -5.41
C SER A 59 13.02 9.52 -6.69
N GLN A 60 12.56 8.38 -7.22
CA GLN A 60 11.69 8.35 -8.39
C GLN A 60 10.28 8.83 -8.06
N PHE A 61 9.79 8.47 -6.87
CA PHE A 61 8.49 8.93 -6.40
C PHE A 61 8.49 10.45 -6.19
N SER A 62 9.49 11.00 -5.49
CA SER A 62 9.65 12.44 -5.33
C SER A 62 9.73 13.17 -6.68
N PHE A 63 10.51 12.63 -7.64
CA PHE A 63 10.56 13.17 -8.99
C PHE A 63 9.19 13.13 -9.70
N PHE A 64 8.44 12.03 -9.55
CA PHE A 64 7.10 11.88 -10.10
C PHE A 64 6.13 12.90 -9.50
N ILE A 65 6.13 13.10 -8.17
CA ILE A 65 5.31 14.12 -7.49
C ILE A 65 5.59 15.52 -8.05
N GLU A 66 6.87 15.86 -8.23
CA GLU A 66 7.30 17.21 -8.63
C GLU A 66 7.04 17.52 -10.12
N ASN A 67 7.15 16.51 -11.00
CA ASN A 67 7.25 16.74 -12.45
C ASN A 67 6.14 16.09 -13.28
N GLU A 68 5.51 15.04 -12.76
CA GLU A 68 4.62 14.19 -13.56
C GLU A 68 3.17 14.20 -13.09
N ILE A 69 2.89 14.62 -11.84
CA ILE A 69 1.50 14.80 -11.42
C ILE A 69 0.92 15.99 -12.19
N PRO A 70 -0.18 15.80 -12.95
CA PRO A 70 -0.97 16.90 -13.47
C PRO A 70 -1.66 17.59 -12.29
N LEU A 71 -0.91 18.45 -11.58
CA LEU A 71 -1.47 19.38 -10.61
C LEU A 71 -2.26 20.38 -11.45
N GLY A 72 -3.55 20.07 -11.65
CA GLY A 72 -4.45 20.82 -12.53
C GLY A 72 -4.23 22.31 -12.33
N MET A 73 -3.77 22.97 -13.39
CA MET A 73 -3.53 24.40 -13.42
C MET A 73 -4.87 25.15 -13.40
N SER A 74 -5.59 25.11 -12.29
CA SER A 74 -6.51 26.19 -11.96
C SER A 74 -5.69 27.30 -11.31
N GLU A 75 -6.03 28.55 -11.62
CA GLU A 75 -5.46 29.76 -11.03
C GLU A 75 -5.80 29.89 -9.53
N MET A 76 -5.58 28.84 -8.73
CA MET A 76 -5.35 29.05 -7.32
C MET A 76 -4.00 29.74 -7.19
N PRO A 77 -3.92 30.94 -6.59
CA PRO A 77 -2.66 31.63 -6.45
C PRO A 77 -1.66 30.68 -5.82
N ARG A 78 -0.49 30.50 -6.47
CA ARG A 78 0.72 30.02 -5.80
C ARG A 78 1.14 31.11 -4.81
N ASP A 79 0.29 31.40 -3.85
CA ASP A 79 0.69 32.15 -2.69
C ASP A 79 1.34 31.13 -1.75
N ASN A 80 2.49 31.49 -1.19
CA ASN A 80 3.26 30.63 -0.28
C ASN A 80 2.56 30.44 1.08
N SER A 81 1.23 30.46 1.10
CA SER A 81 0.38 30.66 2.28
C SER A 81 -0.33 29.40 2.76
N ASN A 82 -0.41 28.35 1.94
CA ASN A 82 -1.10 27.10 2.31
C ASN A 82 -0.07 26.11 2.89
N VAL A 83 0.04 26.14 4.20
CA VAL A 83 1.06 25.39 4.94
C VAL A 83 0.37 24.39 5.85
N MET A 84 0.78 23.12 5.77
CA MET A 84 0.39 22.12 6.77
C MET A 84 1.42 22.10 7.89
N SER A 85 0.97 22.20 9.12
CA SER A 85 1.82 21.96 10.29
C SER A 85 1.52 20.56 10.85
N ILE A 86 2.53 19.68 10.90
CA ILE A 86 2.43 18.43 11.66
C ILE A 86 2.59 18.77 13.14
N LEU A 87 1.53 18.59 13.92
CA LEU A 87 1.51 18.93 15.34
C LEU A 87 2.09 17.81 16.19
N HIS A 88 1.76 16.57 15.85
CA HIS A 88 2.20 15.39 16.59
C HIS A 88 2.30 14.19 15.65
N ARG A 89 3.31 13.34 15.85
CA ARG A 89 3.40 12.09 15.11
C ARG A 89 4.16 11.05 15.90
N ASN A 90 3.56 9.88 16.11
CA ASN A 90 4.12 8.83 16.95
C ASN A 90 3.61 7.43 16.57
N ILE A 91 4.38 6.41 16.96
CA ILE A 91 3.96 5.01 16.91
C ILE A 91 3.36 4.61 18.25
N ILE A 92 2.09 4.18 18.25
CA ILE A 92 1.34 3.81 19.44
C ILE A 92 1.08 2.30 19.44
N GLY A 93 1.29 1.66 20.60
CA GLY A 93 1.03 0.25 20.83
C GLY A 93 2.29 -0.57 21.10
N GLU A 94 2.11 -1.88 21.27
CA GLU A 94 3.16 -2.83 21.58
C GLU A 94 3.16 -4.00 20.59
N GLY A 95 4.28 -4.72 20.50
CA GLY A 95 4.40 -5.85 19.59
C GLY A 95 4.59 -5.42 18.12
N SER A 96 4.22 -6.33 17.21
CA SER A 96 4.39 -6.18 15.76
C SER A 96 3.22 -5.47 15.07
N HIS A 97 2.06 -5.34 15.73
CA HIS A 97 0.92 -4.57 15.24
C HIS A 97 0.81 -3.29 16.07
N ARG A 98 1.00 -2.14 15.43
CA ARG A 98 0.98 -0.81 16.06
C ARG A 98 0.22 0.16 15.19
N ARG A 99 0.05 1.40 15.64
CA ARG A 99 -0.63 2.45 14.88
C ARG A 99 0.30 3.65 14.73
N LEU A 100 0.45 4.15 13.51
CA LEU A 100 1.04 5.46 13.26
C LEU A 100 -0.04 6.51 13.48
N SER A 101 0.09 7.24 14.57
CA SER A 101 -0.80 8.33 14.94
C SER A 101 -0.18 9.66 14.53
N SER A 102 -0.90 10.42 13.71
CA SER A 102 -0.48 11.72 13.20
C SER A 102 -1.59 12.75 13.45
N SER A 103 -1.22 13.89 14.01
CA SER A 103 -2.08 15.08 14.09
C SER A 103 -1.46 16.18 13.24
N MET A 104 -2.29 16.77 12.38
CA MET A 104 -1.89 17.80 11.44
C MET A 104 -2.92 18.92 11.44
N ARG A 105 -2.46 20.15 11.18
CA ARG A 105 -3.35 21.29 11.03
C ARG A 105 -3.02 22.04 9.76
N LEU A 106 -4.05 22.22 8.95
CA LEU A 106 -3.96 23.03 7.76
C LEU A 106 -4.14 24.50 8.13
N LYS A 107 -3.20 25.34 7.70
CA LYS A 107 -3.34 26.80 7.69
C LYS A 107 -3.53 27.24 6.25
N THR A 108 -4.76 27.64 5.93
CA THR A 108 -5.12 28.23 4.63
C THR A 108 -5.46 29.70 4.87
N GLN A 109 -4.91 30.60 4.05
CA GLN A 109 -5.15 32.04 4.19
C GLN A 109 -6.43 32.50 3.47
N SER A 110 -6.96 31.68 2.58
CA SER A 110 -8.20 31.88 1.84
C SER A 110 -9.31 31.02 2.44
N GLU A 111 -10.46 31.62 2.74
CA GLU A 111 -11.67 30.87 3.11
C GLU A 111 -12.04 29.93 1.95
N LEU A 112 -11.94 28.62 2.14
CA LEU A 112 -12.34 27.60 1.15
C LEU A 112 -13.87 27.37 1.16
N THR A 113 -14.61 28.37 1.64
CA THR A 113 -15.96 28.29 2.21
C THR A 113 -17.08 27.91 1.23
N GLU A 114 -16.79 27.78 -0.07
CA GLU A 114 -17.77 27.42 -1.09
C GLU A 114 -17.39 26.17 -1.93
N GLN A 115 -16.23 25.54 -1.68
CA GLN A 115 -15.75 24.39 -2.46
C GLN A 115 -15.56 23.16 -1.59
N SER A 116 -16.08 22.01 -2.03
CA SER A 116 -15.74 20.72 -1.42
C SER A 116 -14.29 20.38 -1.76
N CYS A 117 -13.41 20.49 -0.76
CA CYS A 117 -12.02 20.12 -0.86
C CYS A 117 -11.76 18.76 -0.20
N GLU A 118 -10.85 18.00 -0.78
CA GLU A 118 -10.36 16.72 -0.29
C GLU A 118 -8.87 16.83 -0.02
N ILE A 119 -8.45 16.30 1.12
CA ILE A 119 -7.04 16.12 1.47
C ILE A 119 -6.66 14.70 1.11
N ILE A 120 -5.58 14.58 0.36
CA ILE A 120 -4.90 13.31 0.08
C ILE A 120 -3.61 13.29 0.90
N ILE A 121 -3.46 12.24 1.70
CA ILE A 121 -2.25 11.97 2.49
C ILE A 121 -1.59 10.72 1.93
N ILE A 122 -0.33 10.85 1.53
CA ILE A 122 0.49 9.74 1.05
C ILE A 122 1.55 9.42 2.11
N GLU A 123 1.37 8.27 2.75
CA GLU A 123 2.27 7.75 3.78
C GLU A 123 3.20 6.70 3.17
N ARG A 124 4.49 7.04 3.06
CA ARG A 124 5.54 6.16 2.54
C ARG A 124 6.01 5.22 3.64
N LEU A 125 5.66 3.94 3.55
CA LEU A 125 6.04 2.97 4.58
C LEU A 125 7.49 2.50 4.41
N PRO A 126 8.26 2.43 5.50
CA PRO A 126 9.62 1.91 5.46
C PRO A 126 9.63 0.40 5.21
N ASN A 127 10.79 -0.11 4.76
CA ASN A 127 10.95 -1.54 4.46
C ASN A 127 10.61 -2.43 5.66
N GLY A 128 9.85 -3.50 5.39
CA GLY A 128 9.43 -4.45 6.43
C GLY A 128 8.27 -3.97 7.29
N VAL A 129 7.70 -2.79 7.02
CA VAL A 129 6.45 -2.28 7.59
C VAL A 129 5.37 -2.24 6.52
N PHE A 130 4.16 -2.65 6.86
CA PHE A 130 3.02 -2.70 5.95
C PHE A 130 1.73 -2.32 6.66
N ALA A 131 0.76 -1.82 5.89
CA ALA A 131 -0.61 -1.66 6.35
C ALA A 131 -1.49 -2.75 5.71
N ASP A 132 -2.39 -3.34 6.49
CA ASP A 132 -3.35 -4.32 5.98
C ASP A 132 -4.49 -3.60 5.24
N PRO A 133 -4.68 -3.85 3.92
CA PRO A 133 -5.78 -3.24 3.17
C PRO A 133 -7.16 -3.55 3.75
N PHE A 134 -7.37 -4.71 4.37
CA PHE A 134 -8.66 -5.08 4.96
C PHE A 134 -8.94 -4.28 6.23
N GLU A 135 -7.92 -4.08 7.08
CA GLU A 135 -8.02 -3.26 8.28
C GLU A 135 -8.29 -1.79 7.91
N LEU A 136 -7.64 -1.28 6.88
CA LEU A 136 -7.87 0.07 6.36
C LEU A 136 -9.27 0.24 5.74
N GLN A 137 -9.76 -0.75 5.00
CA GLN A 137 -11.13 -0.71 4.48
C GLN A 137 -12.15 -0.66 5.60
N HIS A 138 -11.92 -1.31 6.74
CA HIS A 138 -12.80 -1.16 7.91
C HIS A 138 -12.89 0.28 8.42
N LEU A 139 -11.82 1.07 8.30
CA LEU A 139 -11.83 2.49 8.66
C LEU A 139 -12.68 3.32 7.69
N VAL A 140 -12.64 3.01 6.39
CA VAL A 140 -13.55 3.61 5.40
C VAL A 140 -15.01 3.27 5.70
N HIS A 141 -15.32 1.99 5.97
CA HIS A 141 -16.69 1.56 6.28
C HIS A 141 -17.25 2.23 7.54
N ARG A 142 -16.39 2.62 8.48
CA ARG A 142 -16.79 3.35 9.70
C ARG A 142 -16.85 4.87 9.49
N GLY A 143 -16.54 5.37 8.29
CA GLY A 143 -16.53 6.79 7.97
C GLY A 143 -15.35 7.55 8.58
N VAL A 144 -14.26 6.87 8.97
CA VAL A 144 -13.04 7.52 9.46
C VAL A 144 -12.27 8.14 8.29
N PHE A 145 -12.21 7.42 7.17
CA PHE A 145 -11.63 7.92 5.91
C PHE A 145 -12.70 7.92 4.83
N ASN A 146 -12.61 8.86 3.89
CA ASN A 146 -13.46 8.84 2.70
C ASN A 146 -13.05 7.71 1.76
N ASP A 147 -11.73 7.52 1.62
CA ASP A 147 -11.17 6.43 0.86
C ASP A 147 -9.74 6.11 1.31
N VAL A 148 -9.28 4.91 1.02
CA VAL A 148 -7.91 4.48 1.30
C VAL A 148 -7.47 3.36 0.39
N ALA A 149 -6.21 3.38 -0.04
CA ALA A 149 -5.60 2.30 -0.79
C ALA A 149 -4.14 2.09 -0.36
N VAL A 150 -3.67 0.85 -0.52
CA VAL A 150 -2.26 0.48 -0.29
C VAL A 150 -1.67 0.00 -1.60
N PHE A 151 -0.48 0.50 -1.92
CA PHE A 151 0.26 0.16 -3.13
C PHE A 151 1.66 -0.34 -2.81
N GLY A 152 2.29 -1.07 -3.72
CA GLY A 152 3.60 -1.70 -3.51
C GLY A 152 3.50 -3.07 -2.85
N ASP A 153 4.37 -3.36 -1.87
CA ASP A 153 4.39 -4.65 -1.17
C ASP A 153 3.19 -4.82 -0.22
N THR A 154 2.14 -5.48 -0.73
CA THR A 154 0.93 -5.83 0.02
C THR A 154 0.88 -7.29 0.44
N ASN A 155 1.91 -8.10 0.14
CA ASN A 155 1.88 -9.52 0.43
C ASN A 155 2.31 -9.80 1.87
N LEU A 156 1.33 -9.92 2.77
CA LEU A 156 1.53 -10.13 4.20
C LEU A 156 2.38 -11.37 4.55
N GLU A 157 2.46 -12.35 3.64
CA GLU A 157 3.17 -13.63 3.84
C GLU A 157 4.64 -13.59 3.45
N LEU A 158 5.12 -12.54 2.76
CA LEU A 158 6.52 -12.45 2.37
C LEU A 158 7.41 -12.17 3.59
N PRO A 159 8.59 -12.81 3.70
CA PRO A 159 9.53 -12.50 4.77
C PRO A 159 10.15 -11.12 4.59
N SER A 160 10.62 -10.49 5.67
CA SER A 160 11.19 -9.12 5.67
C SER A 160 12.32 -8.92 4.66
N PHE A 161 13.22 -9.90 4.49
CA PHE A 161 14.34 -9.81 3.55
C PHE A 161 13.93 -9.84 2.06
N ARG A 162 12.66 -10.16 1.75
CA ARG A 162 12.07 -10.07 0.41
C ARG A 162 10.99 -9.01 0.33
N SER A 163 10.80 -8.24 1.40
CA SER A 163 9.83 -7.17 1.44
C SER A 163 10.35 -5.98 0.63
N ASN A 164 9.44 -5.29 -0.03
CA ASN A 164 9.70 -4.00 -0.64
C ASN A 164 8.91 -2.91 0.10
N GLN A 165 9.11 -1.65 -0.26
CA GLN A 165 8.33 -0.56 0.32
C GLN A 165 6.88 -0.60 -0.17
N SER A 166 5.99 -0.11 0.69
CA SER A 166 4.58 0.09 0.38
C SER A 166 4.19 1.53 0.67
N VAL A 167 3.11 1.98 0.07
CA VAL A 167 2.59 3.34 0.23
C VAL A 167 1.12 3.24 0.57
N VAL A 168 0.69 3.99 1.59
CA VAL A 168 -0.72 4.13 1.94
C VAL A 168 -1.19 5.51 1.48
N GLU A 169 -2.19 5.53 0.63
CA GLU A 169 -2.82 6.77 0.18
C GLU A 169 -4.21 6.88 0.80
N ILE A 170 -4.45 7.98 1.51
CA ILE A 170 -5.62 8.21 2.35
C ILE A 170 -6.32 9.47 1.88
N HIS A 171 -7.63 9.39 1.68
CA HIS A 171 -8.47 10.47 1.18
C HIS A 171 -9.46 10.87 2.28
N MET A 172 -9.56 12.16 2.55
CA MET A 172 -10.43 12.73 3.58
C MET A 172 -11.04 14.04 3.10
N ILE A 173 -12.31 14.30 3.40
CA ILE A 173 -12.90 15.62 3.17
C ILE A 173 -12.24 16.62 4.13
N TYR A 174 -11.86 17.78 3.59
CA TYR A 174 -11.41 18.89 4.40
C TYR A 174 -12.60 19.66 4.99
N GLU A 175 -12.54 19.88 6.29
CA GLU A 175 -13.46 20.77 7.02
C GLU A 175 -12.66 21.94 7.59
N ASP A 176 -13.13 23.17 7.36
CA ASP A 176 -12.38 24.38 7.69
C ASP A 176 -12.03 24.48 9.18
N ASP A 177 -10.76 24.78 9.46
CA ASP A 177 -10.18 24.93 10.82
C ASP A 177 -10.16 23.64 11.69
N SER A 178 -10.37 22.47 11.07
CA SER A 178 -10.29 21.18 11.77
C SER A 178 -8.86 20.66 11.89
N GLU A 179 -8.52 20.17 13.08
CA GLU A 179 -7.32 19.36 13.30
C GLU A 179 -7.55 17.96 12.71
N ILE A 180 -6.67 17.56 11.80
CA ILE A 180 -6.73 16.29 11.11
C ILE A 180 -6.00 15.26 11.95
N ASN A 181 -6.75 14.32 12.52
CA ASN A 181 -6.21 13.22 13.30
C ASN A 181 -6.28 11.93 12.49
N LEU A 182 -5.12 11.31 12.30
CA LEU A 182 -4.94 10.14 11.47
C LEU A 182 -4.31 9.01 12.28
N ASP A 183 -4.99 7.86 12.33
CA ASP A 183 -4.44 6.64 12.91
C ASP A 183 -4.36 5.55 11.84
N VAL A 184 -3.15 5.24 11.37
CA VAL A 184 -2.90 4.19 10.38
C VAL A 184 -2.44 2.92 11.09
N PRO A 185 -3.18 1.79 11.00
CA PRO A 185 -2.71 0.52 11.53
C PRO A 185 -1.56 -0.03 10.68
N LEU A 186 -0.48 -0.41 11.37
CA LEU A 186 0.76 -0.87 10.78
C LEU A 186 1.20 -2.18 11.41
N HIS A 187 1.84 -2.99 10.58
CA HIS A 187 2.38 -4.29 10.95
C HIS A 187 3.85 -4.35 10.57
N ALA A 188 4.67 -4.82 11.48
CA ALA A 188 6.10 -5.01 11.30
C ALA A 188 6.41 -6.49 11.04
N ARG A 189 7.17 -6.76 9.98
CA ARG A 189 7.78 -8.08 9.76
C ARG A 189 9.03 -8.22 10.62
N TYR A 190 9.26 -9.43 11.13
CA TYR A 190 10.47 -9.71 11.90
C TYR A 190 11.72 -9.47 11.04
N PRO A 191 12.63 -8.57 11.45
CA PRO A 191 13.87 -8.35 10.75
C PRO A 191 14.78 -9.59 10.84
N PRO A 192 15.81 -9.68 10.00
CA PRO A 192 16.88 -10.66 10.19
C PRO A 192 17.52 -10.54 11.58
N LEU A 193 18.07 -11.64 12.09
CA LEU A 193 18.75 -11.68 13.39
C LEU A 193 19.84 -10.60 13.49
N GLY A 194 19.78 -9.80 14.55
CA GLY A 194 20.69 -8.69 14.79
C GLY A 194 21.14 -8.63 16.24
N HIS A 195 21.09 -7.43 16.82
CA HIS A 195 21.51 -7.13 18.19
C HIS A 195 20.30 -6.80 19.08
N GLY A 196 19.23 -7.58 18.99
CA GLY A 196 18.02 -7.45 19.81
C GLY A 196 16.92 -6.65 19.12
N PHE A 197 17.20 -5.41 18.69
CA PHE A 197 16.23 -4.54 18.02
C PHE A 197 16.77 -4.01 16.67
N SER A 198 15.86 -3.81 15.73
CA SER A 198 16.08 -3.10 14.47
C SER A 198 15.32 -1.78 14.53
N LEU A 199 15.99 -0.68 14.19
CA LEU A 199 15.37 0.63 14.12
C LEU A 199 14.78 0.84 12.72
N VAL A 200 13.53 1.29 12.69
CA VAL A 200 12.85 1.68 11.47
C VAL A 200 12.36 3.11 11.62
N GLU A 201 12.77 3.98 10.70
CA GLU A 201 12.46 5.40 10.71
C GLU A 201 11.38 5.73 9.68
N PHE A 202 10.40 6.52 10.09
CA PHE A 202 9.32 7.00 9.21
C PHE A 202 9.66 8.40 8.68
N GLY A 203 9.60 8.54 7.36
CA GLY A 203 9.68 9.83 6.68
C GLY A 203 8.38 10.64 6.85
N GLN A 204 8.41 11.92 6.51
CA GLN A 204 7.20 12.76 6.48
C GLN A 204 6.25 12.29 5.36
N PRO A 205 4.92 12.41 5.56
CA PRO A 205 3.96 12.10 4.52
C PRO A 205 3.89 13.24 3.49
N ASP A 206 3.55 12.90 2.25
CA ASP A 206 3.20 13.91 1.24
C ASP A 206 1.72 14.27 1.36
N LEU A 207 1.40 15.54 1.20
CA LEU A 207 0.06 16.08 1.44
C LEU A 207 -0.42 16.88 0.23
N PHE A 208 -1.61 16.55 -0.26
CA PHE A 208 -2.24 17.27 -1.36
C PHE A 208 -3.60 17.78 -0.93
N LEU A 209 -3.92 19.01 -1.33
CA LEU A 209 -5.27 19.57 -1.24
C LEU A 209 -5.87 19.63 -2.64
N CYS A 210 -6.98 18.93 -2.82
CA CYS A 210 -7.68 18.86 -4.08
C CYS A 210 -9.09 19.42 -3.96
N CYS A 211 -9.40 20.47 -4.71
CA CYS A 211 -10.73 21.10 -4.69
C CYS A 211 -11.39 21.00 -6.06
N CYS A 212 -12.72 20.83 -6.06
CA CYS A 212 -13.53 20.92 -7.27
C CYS A 212 -13.89 22.39 -7.54
N GLY A 213 -13.67 22.86 -8.77
CA GLY A 213 -14.08 24.20 -9.19
C GLY A 213 -15.60 24.40 -9.13
N LEU A 214 -16.04 25.66 -9.04
CA LEU A 214 -17.45 26.07 -9.04
C LEU A 214 -18.11 25.69 -10.38
N GLY A 215 -18.63 24.47 -10.47
CA GLY A 215 -19.16 23.94 -11.72
C GLY A 215 -19.64 22.49 -11.70
N GLY A 216 -19.70 21.83 -10.53
CA GLY A 216 -20.43 20.57 -10.27
C GLY A 216 -20.00 19.31 -11.05
N ASN A 217 -19.25 19.46 -12.13
CA ASN A 217 -18.73 18.36 -12.92
C ASN A 217 -17.32 18.03 -12.43
N SER A 218 -17.10 16.75 -12.12
CA SER A 218 -15.84 16.13 -11.67
C SER A 218 -14.65 16.27 -12.64
N VAL A 219 -14.78 17.09 -13.67
CA VAL A 219 -13.90 17.16 -14.85
C VAL A 219 -12.76 18.17 -14.63
N ASN A 220 -12.85 19.04 -13.61
CA ASN A 220 -11.83 20.06 -13.34
C ASN A 220 -11.48 20.10 -11.85
N ARG A 221 -10.80 19.04 -11.39
CA ARG A 221 -10.27 18.93 -10.02
C ARG A 221 -8.84 19.48 -10.02
N SER A 222 -8.61 20.55 -9.29
CA SER A 222 -7.26 21.11 -9.11
C SER A 222 -6.67 20.59 -7.80
N CYS A 223 -5.47 20.02 -7.88
CA CYS A 223 -4.73 19.54 -6.72
C CYS A 223 -3.48 20.40 -6.51
N LEU A 224 -3.16 20.68 -5.25
CA LEU A 224 -1.97 21.43 -4.84
C LEU A 224 -1.18 20.61 -3.82
N LEU A 225 0.11 20.43 -4.07
CA LEU A 225 1.03 19.88 -3.07
C LEU A 225 1.22 20.92 -1.96
N MET A 226 1.02 20.51 -0.72
CA MET A 226 1.16 21.37 0.46
C MET A 226 2.59 21.33 0.95
N GLN A 227 3.10 22.50 1.36
CA GLN A 227 4.36 22.56 2.07
C GLN A 227 4.12 22.22 3.54
N THR A 228 4.90 21.27 4.05
CA THR A 228 4.94 20.97 5.48
C THR A 228 5.82 22.00 6.18
N SER A 229 5.30 22.72 7.18
CA SER A 229 6.16 23.59 8.00
C SER A 229 7.15 22.73 8.77
N GLU A 230 8.44 22.98 8.56
CA GLU A 230 9.51 22.52 9.45
C GLU A 230 9.45 23.32 10.76
N ASP A 231 8.37 23.17 11.53
CA ASP A 231 8.38 23.64 12.90
C ASP A 231 9.43 22.81 13.66
N LYS A 232 10.38 23.50 14.26
CA LYS A 232 11.58 22.92 14.90
C LYS A 232 11.20 21.79 15.85
N ALA A 233 11.73 20.59 15.55
CA ALA A 233 11.76 19.39 16.37
C ALA A 233 10.52 18.47 16.35
N SER A 234 9.98 18.15 15.17
CA SER A 234 9.40 16.80 15.02
C SER A 234 10.55 15.81 14.95
N SER A 235 10.90 15.21 16.09
CA SER A 235 11.89 14.12 16.13
C SER A 235 11.48 13.02 15.16
N PRO A 236 12.44 12.36 14.48
CA PRO A 236 12.12 11.27 13.58
C PRO A 236 11.31 10.22 14.33
N VAL A 237 10.24 9.75 13.70
CA VAL A 237 9.38 8.72 14.29
C VAL A 237 10.08 7.39 14.10
N ILE A 238 10.58 6.83 15.20
CA ILE A 238 11.37 5.60 15.21
C ILE A 238 10.54 4.48 15.82
N TRP A 239 10.49 3.35 15.12
CA TRP A 239 9.94 2.11 15.62
C TRP A 239 11.07 1.09 15.86
N GLU A 240 11.25 0.70 17.11
CA GLU A 240 12.11 -0.41 17.52
C GLU A 240 11.38 -1.75 17.34
N ILE A 241 11.80 -2.54 16.35
CA ILE A 241 11.24 -3.87 16.05
C ILE A 241 12.18 -4.94 16.61
N PRO A 242 11.70 -5.88 17.46
CA PRO A 242 12.55 -6.94 17.99
C PRO A 242 13.01 -7.88 16.87
N CYS A 243 14.32 -8.10 16.75
CA CYS A 243 14.94 -8.97 15.75
C CYS A 243 15.75 -10.12 16.35
N GLY A 244 15.82 -10.21 17.68
CA GLY A 244 16.59 -11.25 18.36
C GLY A 244 18.10 -11.02 18.30
N ILE A 245 18.83 -11.75 19.16
CA ILE A 245 20.28 -11.64 19.31
C ILE A 245 20.92 -12.82 18.58
N LYS A 246 21.71 -12.54 17.55
CA LYS A 246 22.33 -13.57 16.69
C LYS A 246 23.23 -14.52 17.49
N GLU A 247 23.94 -14.01 18.49
CA GLU A 247 24.83 -14.77 19.37
C GLU A 247 24.09 -15.82 20.18
N HIS A 248 22.81 -15.59 20.51
CA HIS A 248 22.00 -16.52 21.28
C HIS A 248 21.35 -17.60 20.42
N ALA A 249 21.32 -17.43 19.08
CA ALA A 249 20.53 -18.28 18.19
C ALA A 249 20.91 -19.77 18.28
N GLN A 250 22.21 -20.08 18.34
CA GLN A 250 22.68 -21.48 18.44
C GLN A 250 22.28 -22.12 19.78
N VAL A 251 22.45 -21.38 20.88
CA VAL A 251 22.11 -21.87 22.23
C VAL A 251 20.62 -22.11 22.35
N VAL A 252 19.81 -21.12 21.94
CA VAL A 252 18.34 -21.22 21.95
C VAL A 252 17.90 -22.40 21.10
N SER A 253 18.44 -22.56 19.88
CA SER A 253 18.10 -23.68 18.99
C SER A 253 18.44 -25.03 19.61
N ALA A 254 19.64 -25.20 20.18
CA ALA A 254 20.07 -26.45 20.80
C ALA A 254 19.20 -26.83 22.01
N VAL A 255 18.88 -25.85 22.87
CA VAL A 255 18.03 -26.07 24.04
C VAL A 255 16.59 -26.40 23.64
N SER A 256 16.00 -25.63 22.73
CA SER A 256 14.65 -25.88 22.21
C SER A 256 14.54 -27.25 21.55
N PHE A 257 15.54 -27.63 20.75
CA PHE A 257 15.60 -28.96 20.13
C PHE A 257 15.68 -30.07 21.18
N GLY A 258 16.55 -29.92 22.19
CA GLY A 258 16.66 -30.87 23.30
C GLY A 258 15.33 -31.08 24.04
N PHE A 259 14.66 -29.98 24.41
CA PHE A 259 13.33 -30.05 25.05
C PHE A 259 12.28 -30.68 24.14
N ALA A 260 12.27 -30.37 22.85
CA ALA A 260 11.34 -30.95 21.90
C ALA A 260 11.53 -32.47 21.77
N VAL A 261 12.77 -32.96 21.72
CA VAL A 261 13.08 -34.40 21.70
C VAL A 261 12.62 -35.08 22.98
N VAL A 262 12.95 -34.51 24.15
CA VAL A 262 12.51 -35.07 25.44
C VAL A 262 10.98 -35.12 25.54
N ALA A 263 10.29 -34.04 25.16
CA ALA A 263 8.84 -33.98 25.15
C ALA A 263 8.24 -35.05 24.22
N ALA A 264 8.79 -35.21 23.01
CA ALA A 264 8.36 -36.23 22.07
C ALA A 264 8.54 -37.66 22.64
N LEU A 265 9.69 -37.94 23.27
CA LEU A 265 9.94 -39.24 23.90
C LEU A 265 8.96 -39.51 25.06
N LEU A 266 8.69 -38.52 25.91
CA LEU A 266 7.73 -38.65 27.00
C LEU A 266 6.32 -38.93 26.49
N ILE A 267 5.88 -38.26 25.42
CA ILE A 267 4.57 -38.50 24.78
C ILE A 267 4.48 -39.93 24.26
N VAL A 268 5.53 -40.44 23.59
CA VAL A 268 5.59 -41.81 23.09
C VAL A 268 5.54 -42.83 24.24
N LEU A 269 6.36 -42.65 25.27
CA LEU A 269 6.40 -43.54 26.43
C LEU A 269 5.08 -43.57 27.18
N ALA A 270 4.45 -42.41 27.38
CA ALA A 270 3.13 -42.31 28.01
C ALA A 270 2.06 -43.05 27.18
N SER A 271 2.12 -42.93 25.85
CA SER A 271 1.18 -43.59 24.95
C SER A 271 1.32 -45.11 24.96
N ILE A 272 2.55 -45.65 24.98
CA ILE A 272 2.81 -47.09 25.12
C ILE A 272 2.30 -47.59 26.48
N SER A 273 2.68 -46.92 27.56
CA SER A 273 2.31 -47.33 28.92
C SER A 273 0.79 -47.29 29.15
N TYR A 274 0.10 -46.31 28.56
CA TYR A 274 -1.35 -46.21 28.62
C TYR A 274 -2.02 -47.34 27.82
N SER A 275 -1.52 -47.64 26.62
CA SER A 275 -1.99 -48.77 25.80
C SER A 275 -1.89 -50.10 26.57
N ASP A 276 -0.75 -50.36 27.22
CA ASP A 276 -0.54 -51.59 28.00
C ASP A 276 -1.49 -51.70 29.20
N SER A 277 -1.76 -50.57 29.88
CA SER A 277 -2.69 -50.55 31.02
C SER A 277 -4.14 -50.90 30.61
N THR A 278 -4.59 -50.45 29.44
CA THR A 278 -5.94 -50.77 28.92
C THR A 278 -6.04 -52.20 28.36
N GLY A 279 -4.92 -52.80 27.96
CA GLY A 279 -4.83 -54.21 27.57
C GLY A 279 -4.94 -55.17 28.75
N PHE A 280 -4.38 -54.80 29.90
CA PHE A 280 -4.40 -55.62 31.13
C PHE A 280 -5.78 -55.67 31.80
N ASP A 281 -6.56 -54.57 31.77
CA ASP A 281 -7.91 -54.57 32.34
C ASP A 281 -8.90 -55.43 31.54
N LYS A 282 -8.65 -55.66 30.24
CA LYS A 282 -9.47 -56.57 29.42
C LYS A 282 -9.22 -58.05 29.72
N SER A 283 -8.11 -58.43 30.36
CA SER A 283 -7.80 -59.83 30.66
C SER A 283 -8.33 -60.33 32.01
N LYS A 284 -8.87 -59.45 32.87
CA LYS A 284 -9.41 -59.82 34.19
C LYS A 284 -10.91 -60.12 34.21
N HIS A 285 -11.60 -59.99 33.07
CA HIS A 285 -13.04 -60.22 32.95
C HIS A 285 -13.43 -61.38 32.01
N SER A 286 -12.51 -62.30 31.69
CA SER A 286 -12.82 -63.54 30.98
C SER A 286 -12.62 -64.78 31.84
#